data_AF-A0A535VWX9-F1
#
_entry.id   AF-A0A535VWX9-F1
#
_cell.length_a   1.000
_cell.length_b   1.000
_cell.length_c   1.000
_cell.angle_alpha   90.00
_cell.angle_beta   90.00
_cell.angle_gamma   90.00
#
_symmetry.space_group_name_H-M   'P 1'
#
loop_
_entity.id
_entity.type
_entity.pdbx_description
1 polymer ?
#
loop_
_entity_poly.entity_id
_entity_poly.type
_entity_poly.pdbx_seq_one_letter_code
_entity_poly.pdbx_strand_id
1 'polypeptide(L)'
;CHGECPKNRFIETPDGEPGLNYLCAGYKAFFTHVDKPMRIMAELLRRNRAPAEVMLVLAAEETQLQKAFAKAGRNEPCPCGSGRKFKQCHGR
;
A
#
# COMPACT_ATOMS: atom_id res chain seq x y z
N CYS A 1 -9.65 -2.00 11.50
CA CYS A 1 -9.10 -2.07 12.87
C CYS A 1 -10.17 -2.01 13.98
N HIS A 2 -11.41 -1.56 13.70
CA HIS A 2 -12.50 -1.46 14.71
C HIS A 2 -12.11 -0.70 16.00
N GLY A 3 -11.17 0.24 15.89
CA GLY A 3 -10.66 1.04 17.01
C GLY A 3 -9.68 0.32 17.95
N GLU A 4 -9.39 -0.98 17.75
CA GLU A 4 -8.43 -1.75 18.56
C GLU A 4 -8.79 -1.75 20.07
N CYS A 5 -7.89 -2.11 20.98
CA CYS A 5 -8.08 -2.14 22.42
C CYS A 5 -8.51 -0.76 22.97
N PRO A 6 -9.61 -0.69 23.76
CA PRO A 6 -10.04 0.55 24.41
C PRO A 6 -8.96 1.21 25.28
N LYS A 7 -8.04 0.43 25.87
CA LYS A 7 -6.94 0.94 26.70
C LYS A 7 -6.00 1.86 25.93
N ASN A 8 -5.89 1.69 24.62
CA ASN A 8 -5.01 2.48 23.76
C ASN A 8 -5.72 3.71 23.15
N ARG A 9 -6.97 4.00 23.55
CA ARG A 9 -7.82 5.07 23.01
C ARG A 9 -7.82 6.30 23.91
N PHE A 10 -6.69 7.01 23.94
CA PHE A 10 -6.48 8.13 24.86
C PHE A 10 -6.05 9.43 24.18
N ILE A 11 -6.09 9.50 22.85
CA ILE A 11 -5.87 10.75 22.10
C ILE A 11 -7.16 11.22 21.43
N GLU A 12 -7.16 12.46 20.94
CA GLU A 12 -8.29 13.08 20.25
C GLU A 12 -8.28 12.75 18.75
N THR A 13 -9.46 12.74 18.13
CA THR A 13 -9.62 12.70 16.68
C THR A 13 -9.23 14.04 16.06
N PRO A 14 -9.00 14.09 14.73
CA PRO A 14 -8.80 15.37 14.03
C PRO A 14 -9.95 16.38 14.20
N ASP A 15 -11.15 15.89 14.50
CA ASP A 15 -12.35 16.70 14.72
C ASP A 15 -12.52 17.11 16.20
N GLY A 16 -11.58 16.73 17.09
CA GLY A 16 -11.58 17.08 18.51
C GLY A 16 -12.32 16.10 19.43
N GLU A 17 -12.83 14.99 18.90
CA GLU A 17 -13.54 13.98 19.70
C GLU A 17 -12.56 13.08 20.48
N PRO A 18 -12.81 12.72 21.74
CA PRO A 18 -11.94 11.83 22.49
C PRO A 18 -12.05 10.37 22.02
N GLY A 19 -11.05 9.55 22.36
CA GLY A 19 -11.12 8.10 22.17
C GLY A 19 -10.55 7.58 20.85
N LEU A 20 -9.69 8.36 20.19
CA LEU A 20 -8.88 7.87 19.08
C LEU A 20 -7.75 6.98 19.63
N ASN A 21 -7.53 5.85 18.96
CA ASN A 21 -6.40 4.98 19.27
C ASN A 21 -5.07 5.70 19.01
N TYR A 22 -4.14 5.67 19.96
CA TYR A 22 -2.82 6.28 19.86
C TYR A 22 -2.03 5.86 18.62
N LEU A 23 -2.19 4.60 18.19
CA LEU A 23 -1.51 4.04 17.02
C LEU A 23 -2.30 4.22 15.72
N CYS A 24 -3.38 5.01 15.70
CA CYS A 24 -4.24 5.13 14.51
C CYS A 24 -3.46 5.54 13.25
N ALA A 25 -2.57 6.53 13.34
CA ALA A 25 -1.75 6.95 12.20
C ALA A 25 -0.81 5.83 11.72
N GLY A 26 -0.19 5.12 12.65
CA GLY A 26 0.67 3.97 12.36
C GLY A 26 -0.10 2.82 11.73
N TYR A 27 -1.29 2.49 12.24
CA TYR A 27 -2.16 1.47 11.66
C TYR A 27 -2.63 1.85 10.25
N LYS A 28 -2.97 3.12 9.99
CA LYS A 28 -3.29 3.58 8.63
C LYS A 28 -2.13 3.33 7.68
N ALA A 29 -0.91 3.70 8.05
CA ALA A 29 0.28 3.44 7.23
C ALA A 29 0.54 1.94 7.03
N PHE A 30 0.50 1.17 8.12
CA PHE A 30 0.72 -0.28 8.09
C PHE A 30 -0.29 -0.99 7.21
N PHE A 31 -1.59 -0.82 7.46
CA PHE A 31 -2.63 -1.50 6.69
C PHE A 31 -2.64 -1.06 5.22
N THR A 32 -2.35 0.22 4.92
CA THR A 32 -2.20 0.67 3.53
C THR A 32 -1.05 -0.05 2.83
N HIS A 33 0.07 -0.28 3.52
CA HIS A 33 1.22 -0.98 2.96
C HIS A 33 0.98 -2.48 2.79
N VAL A 34 0.38 -3.16 3.78
CA VAL A 34 0.27 -4.62 3.79
C VAL A 34 -1.01 -5.16 3.13
N ASP A 35 -2.02 -4.33 2.86
CA ASP A 35 -3.32 -4.79 2.34
C ASP A 35 -3.17 -5.64 1.06
N LYS A 36 -2.40 -5.17 0.08
CA LYS A 36 -2.21 -5.90 -1.19
C LYS A 36 -1.51 -7.26 -0.99
N PRO A 37 -0.31 -7.36 -0.37
CA PRO A 37 0.31 -8.66 -0.09
C PRO A 37 -0.60 -9.61 0.71
N MET A 38 -1.31 -9.09 1.72
CA MET A 38 -2.21 -9.89 2.54
C MET A 38 -3.39 -10.46 1.74
N ARG A 39 -3.98 -9.67 0.84
CA ARG A 39 -5.03 -10.14 -0.07
C ARG A 39 -4.55 -11.22 -1.02
N ILE A 40 -3.33 -11.07 -1.57
CA ILE A 40 -2.72 -12.09 -2.42
C ILE A 40 -2.51 -13.39 -1.64
N MET A 41 -1.95 -13.32 -0.43
CA MET A 41 -1.77 -14.50 0.42
C MET A 41 -3.09 -15.18 0.79
N ALA A 42 -4.12 -14.41 1.12
CA ALA A 42 -5.45 -14.95 1.40
C ALA A 42 -6.03 -15.67 0.16
N GLU A 43 -5.85 -15.12 -1.03
CA GLU A 43 -6.29 -15.75 -2.28
C GLU A 43 -5.51 -17.02 -2.61
N LEU A 44 -4.20 -17.05 -2.35
CA LEU A 44 -3.37 -18.25 -2.50
C LEU A 44 -3.88 -19.36 -1.59
N LEU A 45 -4.15 -19.07 -0.32
CA LEU A 45 -4.74 -20.04 0.62
C LEU A 45 -6.10 -20.55 0.15
N ARG A 46 -6.99 -19.67 -0.32
CA ARG A 46 -8.30 -20.07 -0.88
C ARG A 46 -8.17 -21.02 -2.07
N ARG A 47 -7.06 -20.98 -2.79
CA ARG A 47 -6.75 -21.85 -3.93
C ARG A 47 -5.88 -23.06 -3.57
N ASN A 48 -5.67 -23.34 -2.28
CA ASN A 48 -4.75 -24.38 -1.80
C ASN A 48 -3.31 -24.23 -2.35
N ARG A 49 -2.85 -22.99 -2.54
CA ARG A 49 -1.49 -22.64 -2.93
C ARG A 49 -0.69 -22.09 -1.76
N ALA A 50 0.64 -22.14 -1.85
CA ALA A 50 1.50 -21.69 -0.76
C ALA A 50 1.48 -20.14 -0.68
N PRO A 51 1.23 -19.53 0.49
CA PRO A 51 1.26 -18.07 0.65
C PRO A 51 2.59 -17.44 0.24
N ALA A 52 3.71 -18.17 0.37
CA ALA A 52 5.04 -17.72 -0.02
C ALA A 52 5.14 -17.34 -1.50
N GLU A 53 4.24 -17.83 -2.35
CA GLU A 53 4.15 -17.45 -3.76
C GLU A 53 3.83 -15.96 -3.97
N VAL A 54 3.39 -15.24 -2.94
CA VAL A 54 3.26 -13.77 -2.94
C VAL A 54 4.56 -13.08 -3.41
N MET A 55 5.72 -13.63 -3.06
CA MET A 55 7.01 -13.05 -3.44
C MET A 55 7.21 -13.07 -4.96
N LEU A 56 6.75 -14.13 -5.64
CA LEU A 56 6.82 -14.23 -7.10
C LEU A 56 5.91 -13.20 -7.77
N VAL A 57 4.70 -13.00 -7.23
CA VAL A 57 3.73 -12.02 -7.74
C VAL A 57 4.29 -10.60 -7.60
N LEU A 58 4.78 -10.24 -6.42
CA LEU A 58 5.32 -8.90 -6.16
C LEU A 58 6.57 -8.62 -6.99
N ALA A 59 7.49 -9.59 -7.12
CA ALA A 59 8.68 -9.45 -7.96
C ALA A 59 8.34 -9.26 -9.45
N ALA A 60 7.30 -9.96 -9.94
CA ALA A 60 6.83 -9.80 -11.31
C ALA A 60 6.25 -8.40 -11.56
N GLU A 61 5.45 -7.88 -10.63
CA GLU A 61 4.90 -6.52 -10.70
C GLU A 61 5.99 -5.45 -10.64
N GLU A 62 6.97 -5.59 -9.75
CA GLU A 62 8.11 -4.68 -9.67
C GLU A 62 8.89 -4.65 -10.98
N THR A 63 9.15 -5.83 -11.55
CA THR A 63 9.80 -5.96 -12.86
C THR A 63 8.99 -5.25 -13.96
N GLN A 64 7.66 -5.38 -13.95
CA GLN A 64 6.78 -4.70 -14.90
C GLN A 64 6.82 -3.18 -14.73
N LEU A 65 6.80 -2.70 -13.48
CA LEU A 65 6.86 -1.28 -13.17
C LEU A 65 8.20 -0.67 -13.60
N GLN A 66 9.31 -1.36 -13.34
CA GLN A 66 10.64 -0.97 -13.82
C GLN A 66 10.69 -0.87 -15.35
N LYS A 67 10.14 -1.86 -16.06
CA LYS A 67 10.02 -1.82 -17.52
C LYS A 67 9.15 -0.66 -18.00
N ALA A 68 8.06 -0.36 -17.29
CA ALA A 68 7.19 0.77 -17.62
C ALA A 68 7.94 2.11 -17.44
N PHE A 69 8.72 2.26 -16.37
CA PHE A 69 9.57 3.44 -16.17
C PHE A 69 10.64 3.58 -17.24
N ALA A 70 11.31 2.49 -17.63
CA ALA A 70 12.33 2.51 -18.68
C ALA A 70 11.78 2.91 -20.05
N LYS A 71 10.49 2.65 -20.30
CA LYS A 71 9.80 2.99 -21.55
C LYS A 71 9.04 4.32 -21.50
N ALA A 72 8.86 4.91 -20.32
CA ALA A 72 8.01 6.09 -20.13
C ALA A 72 8.59 7.32 -20.85
N GLY A 73 7.79 7.91 -21.73
CA GLY A 73 8.10 9.16 -22.38
C GLY A 73 8.06 10.34 -21.40
N ARG A 74 8.91 11.35 -21.62
CA ARG A 74 9.06 12.53 -20.75
C ARG A 74 7.73 13.23 -20.38
N ASN A 75 6.79 13.29 -21.33
CA ASN A 75 5.49 13.97 -21.16
C ASN A 75 4.32 13.02 -20.85
N GLU A 76 4.54 11.70 -20.84
CA GLU A 76 3.50 10.70 -20.56
C GLU A 76 3.13 10.68 -19.07
N PRO A 77 1.96 10.13 -18.69
CA PRO A 77 1.63 9.87 -17.31
C PRO A 77 2.69 8.98 -16.64
N CYS A 78 3.05 9.31 -15.39
CA CYS A 78 4.06 8.57 -14.66
C CYS A 78 3.54 7.18 -14.25
N PRO A 79 4.28 6.08 -14.53
CA PRO A 79 3.85 4.72 -14.20
C PRO A 79 3.59 4.44 -12.71
N CYS A 80 4.07 5.29 -11.79
CA CYS A 80 3.77 5.16 -10.35
C CYS A 80 2.30 5.41 -9.97
N GLY A 81 1.46 5.87 -10.89
CA GLY A 81 0.05 6.17 -10.62
C GLY A 81 -0.22 7.52 -9.95
N SER A 82 0.77 8.39 -9.82
CA SER A 82 0.60 9.72 -9.18
C SER A 82 -0.25 10.71 -9.98
N GLY A 83 -0.65 10.38 -11.21
CA GLY A 83 -1.34 11.28 -12.14
C GLY A 83 -0.47 12.41 -12.72
N ARG A 84 0.79 12.53 -12.30
CA ARG A 84 1.74 13.54 -12.81
C ARG A 84 2.41 13.08 -14.11
N LYS A 85 2.87 14.03 -14.93
CA LYS A 85 3.75 13.72 -16.08
C LYS A 85 5.07 13.12 -15.60
N PHE A 86 5.66 12.21 -16.36
CA PHE A 86 6.88 11.48 -15.98
C PHE A 86 8.03 12.43 -15.57
N LYS A 87 8.28 13.48 -16.36
CA LYS A 87 9.29 14.53 -16.05
C LYS A 87 9.06 15.31 -14.75
N GLN A 88 7.83 15.32 -14.24
CA GLN A 88 7.46 16.02 -13.00
C GLN A 88 7.38 15.08 -11.80
N CYS A 89 7.78 13.82 -11.99
CA CYS A 89 7.66 12.76 -11.01
C CYS A 89 8.96 11.94 -10.97
N HIS A 90 9.00 10.76 -11.58
CA HIS A 90 10.14 9.83 -11.54
C HIS A 90 11.14 9.98 -12.70
N GLY A 91 10.89 10.89 -13.65
CA GLY A 91 11.78 11.16 -14.80
C GLY A 91 12.59 12.45 -14.66
N ARG A 92 12.97 12.80 -13.42
CA ARG A 92 13.89 13.92 -13.16
C ARG A 92 15.29 13.61 -13.65
#